data_AF-A0A804PJT5-F1
#
_entry.id   AF-A0A804PJT5-F1
#
_cell.length_a   1.000
_cell.length_b   1.000
_cell.length_c   1.000
_cell.angle_alpha   90.00
_cell.angle_beta   90.00
_cell.angle_gamma   90.00
#
_symmetry.space_group_name_H-M   'P 1'
#
loop_
_entity.id
_entity.type
_entity.pdbx_description
1 polymer ?
#
loop_
_entity_poly.entity_id
_entity_poly.type
_entity_poly.pdbx_seq_one_letter_code
_entity_poly.pdbx_strand_id
1 'polypeptide(L)'
;MRASSVGIDTISVHIPDHAFIGSNQKAVVTFEDMWLMMNLQRLDVQLITMFALMQHDQQEILYGSKPNASASKRVGYLNPILIFEESHTFRIGKDNDEIRGKTDEEVEKRIKDMKKDFEARYATYIGHAMLQFQDREAIMAPYNFKDHWICFLIYPKVGKVLVLDSLNFDPSTYATFLSILELAYRFYKMRGGKYDLSKKLVPLDIHHHWPCHKQPQGSVLCGFYACEFIRVNGRYITNPDKQFQRGNPENLTEAALYGIVEDLCTFILKEVIPAEGKYHDASGTLALPEFRILTEISRLSLSRDSY
;
A
#
# COMPACT_ATOMS: atom_id res chain seq x y z
N MET A 1 -26.48 -1.11 -4.40
CA MET A 1 -27.68 -1.84 -3.90
C MET A 1 -28.04 -3.07 -4.72
N ARG A 2 -28.08 -3.02 -6.07
CA ARG A 2 -28.43 -4.20 -6.91
C ARG A 2 -27.56 -5.46 -6.69
N ALA A 3 -26.26 -5.28 -6.44
CA ALA A 3 -25.36 -6.40 -6.16
C ALA A 3 -25.69 -7.09 -4.80
N SER A 4 -25.97 -6.31 -3.76
CA SER A 4 -26.33 -6.84 -2.43
C SER A 4 -27.63 -7.62 -2.47
N SER A 5 -28.62 -7.17 -3.26
CA SER A 5 -29.89 -7.89 -3.43
C SER A 5 -29.76 -9.26 -4.11
N VAL A 6 -28.62 -9.55 -4.75
CA VAL A 6 -28.32 -10.85 -5.36
C VAL A 6 -27.23 -11.62 -4.61
N GLY A 7 -26.92 -11.21 -3.37
CA GLY A 7 -25.97 -11.91 -2.50
C GLY A 7 -24.49 -11.57 -2.74
N ILE A 8 -24.18 -10.57 -3.57
CA ILE A 8 -22.81 -10.08 -3.71
C ILE A 8 -22.56 -8.98 -2.68
N ASP A 9 -21.57 -9.18 -1.82
CA ASP A 9 -21.15 -8.24 -0.76
C ASP A 9 -19.73 -7.70 -0.94
N THR A 10 -19.00 -8.22 -1.94
CA THR A 10 -17.59 -7.96 -2.18
C THR A 10 -17.30 -7.71 -3.65
N ILE A 11 -16.25 -6.93 -3.90
CA ILE A 11 -15.67 -6.66 -5.21
C ILE A 11 -14.24 -7.17 -5.19
N SER A 12 -13.94 -8.16 -6.04
CA SER A 12 -12.58 -8.66 -6.23
C SER A 12 -11.87 -7.88 -7.33
N VAL A 13 -10.59 -7.58 -7.10
CA VAL A 13 -9.75 -6.78 -7.98
C VAL A 13 -8.55 -7.61 -8.40
N HIS A 14 -8.33 -7.74 -9.70
CA HIS A 14 -7.11 -8.33 -10.23
C HIS A 14 -5.94 -7.34 -10.12
N ILE A 15 -4.83 -7.77 -9.54
CA ILE A 15 -3.60 -6.96 -9.46
C ILE A 15 -2.55 -7.58 -10.38
N PRO A 16 -2.11 -6.87 -11.44
CA PRO A 16 -1.08 -7.36 -12.34
C PRO A 16 0.28 -7.51 -11.64
N ASP A 17 1.03 -8.53 -12.03
CA ASP A 17 2.34 -8.91 -11.46
C ASP A 17 3.43 -7.81 -11.55
N HIS A 18 3.22 -6.77 -12.36
CA HIS A 18 4.15 -5.65 -12.51
C HIS A 18 3.71 -4.38 -11.74
N ALA A 19 2.49 -4.37 -11.19
CA ALA A 19 1.98 -3.26 -10.39
C ALA A 19 2.68 -3.18 -9.03
N PHE A 20 2.73 -4.32 -8.34
CA PHE A 20 3.55 -4.57 -7.16
C PHE A 20 4.51 -5.75 -7.44
N ILE A 21 5.46 -6.01 -6.54
CA ILE A 21 6.20 -7.27 -6.60
C ILE A 21 5.29 -8.43 -6.23
N GLY A 22 5.34 -9.50 -7.02
CA GLY A 22 4.70 -10.78 -6.75
C GLY A 22 3.79 -11.22 -7.89
N SER A 23 3.15 -12.37 -7.74
CA SER A 23 2.27 -12.94 -8.76
C SER A 23 0.89 -13.27 -8.20
N ASN A 24 -0.14 -13.23 -9.06
CA ASN A 24 -1.51 -13.65 -8.72
C ASN A 24 -2.09 -12.91 -7.50
N GLN A 25 -1.79 -11.62 -7.37
CA GLN A 25 -2.29 -10.80 -6.28
C GLN A 25 -3.72 -10.34 -6.56
N LYS A 26 -4.51 -10.20 -5.49
CA LYS A 26 -5.86 -9.67 -5.53
C LYS A 26 -6.10 -8.74 -4.35
N ALA A 27 -6.96 -7.76 -4.53
CA ALA A 27 -7.61 -7.04 -3.44
C ALA A 27 -9.09 -7.41 -3.41
N VAL A 28 -9.70 -7.39 -2.23
CA VAL A 28 -11.13 -7.68 -2.06
C VAL A 28 -11.73 -6.58 -1.20
N VAL A 29 -12.65 -5.80 -1.76
CA VAL A 29 -13.30 -4.70 -1.06
C VAL A 29 -14.74 -5.07 -0.74
N THR A 30 -15.12 -4.94 0.52
CA THR A 30 -16.50 -5.18 0.98
C THR A 30 -17.37 -3.94 0.80
N PHE A 31 -18.69 -4.11 0.88
CA PHE A 31 -19.61 -2.97 0.90
C PHE A 31 -19.50 -2.13 2.17
N GLU A 32 -19.08 -2.74 3.28
CA GLU A 32 -18.74 -2.03 4.50
C GLU A 32 -17.54 -1.10 4.30
N ASP A 33 -16.47 -1.59 3.64
CA ASP A 33 -15.30 -0.76 3.30
C ASP A 33 -15.69 0.46 2.46
N MET A 34 -16.52 0.24 1.43
CA MET A 34 -17.02 1.35 0.61
C MET A 34 -17.88 2.33 1.41
N TRP A 35 -18.73 1.82 2.31
CA TRP A 35 -19.54 2.68 3.17
C TRP A 35 -18.67 3.52 4.12
N LEU A 36 -17.66 2.92 4.76
CA LEU A 36 -16.72 3.61 5.63
C LEU A 36 -15.91 4.67 4.87
N MET A 37 -15.48 4.35 3.64
CA MET A 37 -14.81 5.30 2.74
C MET A 37 -15.70 6.49 2.40
N MET A 38 -16.94 6.24 1.96
CA MET A 38 -17.88 7.30 1.55
C MET A 38 -18.27 8.23 2.71
N ASN A 39 -18.22 7.75 3.94
CA ASN A 39 -18.51 8.51 5.15
C ASN A 39 -17.25 9.06 5.86
N LEU A 40 -16.10 9.05 5.18
CA LEU A 40 -14.82 9.54 5.70
C LEU A 40 -14.40 8.93 7.05
N GLN A 41 -14.74 7.66 7.29
CA GLN A 41 -14.49 6.98 8.57
C GLN A 41 -13.18 6.20 8.58
N ARG A 42 -12.91 5.42 7.54
CA ARG A 42 -11.75 4.54 7.45
C ARG A 42 -11.47 4.18 5.99
N LEU A 43 -10.20 4.00 5.66
CA LEU A 43 -9.79 3.28 4.46
C LEU A 43 -9.09 2.00 4.89
N ASP A 44 -9.67 0.87 4.52
CA ASP A 44 -9.10 -0.46 4.76
C ASP A 44 -7.84 -0.69 3.91
N VAL A 45 -7.00 -1.67 4.31
CA VAL A 45 -5.80 -2.09 3.56
C VAL A 45 -6.11 -2.41 2.10
N GLN A 46 -7.30 -2.95 1.82
CA GLN A 46 -7.76 -3.28 0.49
C GLN A 46 -7.96 -2.00 -0.35
N LEU A 47 -8.61 -0.98 0.21
CA LEU A 47 -8.84 0.31 -0.46
C LEU A 47 -7.55 1.10 -0.68
N ILE A 48 -6.62 1.12 0.28
CA ILE A 48 -5.31 1.77 0.08
C ILE A 48 -4.47 1.04 -0.97
N THR A 49 -4.58 -0.30 -1.05
CA THR A 49 -3.96 -1.09 -2.12
C THR A 49 -4.52 -0.71 -3.49
N MET A 50 -5.84 -0.55 -3.59
CA MET A 50 -6.48 -0.06 -4.82
C MET A 50 -6.07 1.36 -5.17
N PHE A 51 -5.91 2.24 -4.17
CA PHE A 51 -5.42 3.60 -4.42
C PHE A 51 -4.00 3.58 -5.00
N ALA A 52 -3.11 2.77 -4.45
CA ALA A 52 -1.76 2.58 -4.97
C ALA A 52 -1.77 1.97 -6.39
N LEU A 53 -2.67 1.02 -6.67
CA LEU A 53 -2.88 0.44 -8.00
C LEU A 53 -3.37 1.49 -9.00
N MET A 54 -4.30 2.35 -8.61
CA MET A 54 -4.76 3.48 -9.41
C MET A 54 -3.61 4.45 -9.72
N GLN A 55 -2.72 4.74 -8.75
CA GLN A 55 -1.56 5.58 -9.02
C GLN A 55 -0.55 4.89 -9.96
N HIS A 56 -0.38 3.57 -9.83
CA HIS A 56 0.39 2.79 -10.79
C HIS A 56 -0.19 2.93 -12.20
N ASP A 57 -1.51 2.78 -12.34
CA ASP A 57 -2.21 2.93 -13.61
C ASP A 57 -2.00 4.30 -14.26
N GLN A 58 -2.13 5.38 -13.46
CA GLN A 58 -1.87 6.74 -13.92
C GLN A 58 -0.43 6.91 -14.44
N GLN A 59 0.56 6.27 -13.82
CA GLN A 59 1.93 6.28 -14.34
C GLN A 59 2.06 5.58 -15.69
N GLU A 60 1.28 4.52 -15.92
CA GLU A 60 1.27 3.84 -17.22
C GLU A 60 0.61 4.68 -18.30
N ILE A 61 -0.47 5.39 -17.97
CA ILE A 61 -1.12 6.34 -18.88
C ILE A 61 -0.14 7.46 -19.26
N LEU A 62 0.59 8.01 -18.29
CA LEU A 62 1.49 9.16 -18.50
C LEU A 62 2.82 8.78 -19.17
N TYR A 63 3.37 7.60 -18.87
CA TYR A 63 4.73 7.22 -19.26
C TYR A 63 4.81 5.93 -20.10
N GLY A 64 3.66 5.36 -20.47
CA GLY A 64 3.51 4.13 -21.25
C GLY A 64 3.46 2.86 -20.40
N SER A 65 3.15 1.72 -21.02
CA SER A 65 3.03 0.42 -20.33
C SER A 65 4.38 -0.29 -20.07
N LYS A 66 5.48 0.18 -20.65
CA LYS A 66 6.81 -0.43 -20.41
C LYS A 66 7.30 -0.06 -18.99
N PRO A 67 7.48 -1.01 -18.05
CA PRO A 67 7.77 -0.68 -16.65
C PRO A 67 9.05 0.11 -16.40
N ASN A 68 10.05 -0.07 -17.27
CA ASN A 68 11.36 0.61 -17.19
C ASN A 68 11.42 1.90 -18.02
N ALA A 69 10.41 2.18 -18.86
CA ALA A 69 10.37 3.43 -19.61
C ALA A 69 10.11 4.59 -18.66
N SER A 70 10.94 5.64 -18.74
CA SER A 70 10.89 6.78 -17.83
C SER A 70 10.93 6.37 -16.34
N ALA A 71 11.68 5.33 -15.97
CA ALA A 71 11.68 4.78 -14.61
C ALA A 71 11.97 5.85 -13.54
N SER A 72 12.87 6.81 -13.80
CA SER A 72 13.17 7.92 -12.90
C SER A 72 12.02 8.91 -12.68
N LYS A 73 10.98 8.88 -13.55
CA LYS A 73 9.75 9.66 -13.40
C LYS A 73 8.62 8.88 -12.71
N ARG A 74 8.85 7.58 -12.43
CA ARG A 74 7.89 6.70 -11.76
C ARG A 74 8.29 6.46 -10.32
N VAL A 75 7.32 6.04 -9.53
CA VAL A 75 7.42 5.58 -8.15
C VAL A 75 7.11 4.10 -8.09
N GLY A 76 7.96 3.34 -7.40
CA GLY A 76 7.68 1.96 -7.02
C GLY A 76 6.62 1.94 -5.92
N TYR A 77 5.71 0.97 -5.93
CA TYR A 77 4.77 0.80 -4.82
C TYR A 77 4.99 -0.56 -4.18
N LEU A 78 5.01 -0.61 -2.85
CA LEU A 78 4.82 -1.85 -2.12
C LEU A 78 3.32 -2.14 -2.01
N ASN A 79 2.95 -3.42 -1.95
CA ASN A 79 1.56 -3.84 -1.73
C ASN A 79 1.22 -3.70 -0.23
N PRO A 80 0.30 -2.79 0.17
CA PRO A 80 -0.08 -2.61 1.58
C PRO A 80 -0.56 -3.90 2.27
N ILE A 81 -1.25 -4.80 1.55
CA ILE A 81 -1.70 -6.12 2.06
C ILE A 81 -0.50 -6.97 2.52
N LEU A 82 0.67 -6.82 1.89
CA LEU A 82 1.84 -7.62 2.21
C LEU A 82 2.72 -7.02 3.30
N ILE A 83 2.49 -5.77 3.69
CA ILE A 83 3.39 -5.05 4.60
C ILE A 83 2.73 -4.48 5.85
N PHE A 84 1.40 -4.52 5.99
CA PHE A 84 0.73 -4.03 7.21
C PHE A 84 1.10 -4.85 8.47
N GLU A 85 0.93 -4.24 9.65
CA GLU A 85 1.42 -4.76 10.93
C GLU A 85 1.00 -6.20 11.20
N GLU A 86 -0.29 -6.49 11.02
CA GLU A 86 -0.85 -7.83 11.24
C GLU A 86 -0.27 -8.87 10.27
N SER A 87 0.06 -8.46 9.04
CA SER A 87 0.70 -9.35 8.05
C SER A 87 2.03 -9.87 8.57
N HIS A 88 2.86 -9.01 9.17
CA HIS A 88 4.19 -9.38 9.66
C HIS A 88 4.26 -9.54 11.18
N THR A 89 3.12 -9.72 11.87
CA THR A 89 3.10 -10.04 13.30
C THR A 89 3.21 -11.56 13.48
N PHE A 90 4.34 -12.02 14.03
CA PHE A 90 4.54 -13.44 14.31
C PHE A 90 3.61 -13.93 15.43
N ARG A 91 2.82 -14.96 15.15
CA ARG A 91 1.92 -15.62 16.10
C ARG A 91 2.13 -17.13 16.03
N ILE A 92 2.23 -17.79 17.18
CA ILE A 92 2.32 -19.24 17.30
C ILE A 92 1.41 -19.73 18.43
N GLY A 93 0.59 -20.74 18.14
CA GLY A 93 -0.26 -21.40 19.13
C GLY A 93 0.54 -22.29 20.07
N LYS A 94 0.09 -22.46 21.32
CA LYS A 94 0.75 -23.31 22.32
C LYS A 94 0.73 -24.80 21.95
N ASP A 95 -0.21 -25.19 21.10
CA ASP A 95 -0.46 -26.54 20.60
C ASP A 95 0.26 -26.83 19.28
N ASN A 96 1.11 -25.91 18.80
CA ASN A 96 1.82 -26.10 17.54
C ASN A 96 2.78 -27.30 17.60
N ASP A 97 2.68 -28.20 16.62
CA ASP A 97 3.48 -29.43 16.54
C ASP A 97 5.00 -29.17 16.53
N GLU A 98 5.44 -28.00 16.07
CA GLU A 98 6.84 -27.58 16.05
C GLU A 98 7.43 -27.34 17.45
N ILE A 99 6.60 -27.18 18.48
CA ILE A 99 7.04 -26.96 19.87
C ILE A 99 6.55 -28.05 20.83
N ARG A 100 5.68 -28.95 20.36
CA ARG A 100 5.11 -30.02 21.17
C ARG A 100 6.19 -31.01 21.64
N GLY A 101 6.16 -31.35 22.94
CA GLY A 101 7.07 -32.32 23.55
C GLY A 101 8.52 -31.87 23.73
N LYS A 102 8.84 -30.62 23.39
CA LYS A 102 10.15 -30.00 23.61
C LYS A 102 10.26 -29.41 25.03
N THR A 103 11.49 -29.22 25.51
CA THR A 103 11.75 -28.52 26.77
C THR A 103 11.54 -27.01 26.62
N ASP A 104 11.39 -26.27 27.72
CA ASP A 104 11.18 -24.81 27.68
C ASP A 104 12.29 -24.06 26.92
N GLU A 105 13.56 -24.46 27.08
CA GLU A 105 14.70 -23.88 26.35
C GLU A 105 14.65 -24.16 24.85
N GLU A 106 14.27 -25.40 24.48
CA GLU A 106 14.11 -25.79 23.08
C GLU A 106 12.93 -25.05 22.43
N VAL A 107 11.84 -24.86 23.17
CA VAL A 107 10.67 -24.08 22.74
C VAL A 107 11.06 -22.62 22.52
N GLU A 108 11.75 -21.98 23.46
CA GLU A 108 12.19 -20.58 23.31
C GLU A 108 13.08 -20.40 22.09
N LYS A 109 14.09 -21.28 21.94
CA LYS A 109 14.98 -21.26 20.77
C LYS A 109 14.21 -21.46 19.46
N ARG A 110 13.29 -22.43 19.42
CA ARG A 110 12.49 -22.72 18.21
C ARG A 110 11.60 -21.54 17.84
N ILE A 111 10.90 -20.95 18.81
CA ILE A 111 10.07 -19.75 18.61
C ILE A 111 10.90 -18.59 18.07
N LYS A 112 12.10 -18.38 18.62
CA LYS A 112 13.01 -17.32 18.16
C LYS A 112 13.47 -17.53 16.70
N ASP A 113 13.83 -18.76 16.34
CA ASP A 113 14.22 -19.11 14.97
C ASP A 113 13.04 -18.95 13.99
N MET A 114 11.86 -19.45 14.35
CA MET A 114 10.64 -19.31 13.53
C MET A 114 10.25 -17.85 13.34
N LYS A 115 10.32 -17.04 14.41
CA LYS A 115 10.07 -15.59 14.33
C LYS A 115 11.05 -14.91 13.38
N LYS A 116 12.34 -15.24 13.49
CA LYS A 116 13.38 -14.68 12.62
C LYS A 116 13.15 -15.05 11.15
N ASP A 117 12.85 -16.32 10.86
CA ASP A 117 12.55 -16.77 9.50
C ASP A 117 11.28 -16.10 8.96
N PHE A 118 10.25 -15.97 9.80
CA PHE A 118 9.01 -15.29 9.47
C PHE A 118 9.23 -13.81 9.10
N GLU A 119 9.94 -13.05 9.94
CA GLU A 119 10.26 -11.63 9.71
C GLU A 119 11.18 -11.44 8.48
N ALA A 120 12.13 -12.36 8.27
CA ALA A 120 13.03 -12.32 7.11
C ALA A 120 12.30 -12.42 5.76
N ARG A 121 11.12 -13.06 5.70
CA ARG A 121 10.31 -13.10 4.46
C ARG A 121 9.82 -11.72 4.03
N TYR A 122 9.39 -10.88 4.97
CA TYR A 122 8.94 -9.52 4.69
C TYR A 122 10.11 -8.63 4.28
N ALA A 123 11.26 -8.77 4.95
CA ALA A 123 12.47 -8.07 4.53
C ALA A 123 12.92 -8.49 3.13
N THR A 124 12.78 -9.77 2.78
CA THR A 124 13.08 -10.30 1.44
C THR A 124 12.14 -9.72 0.39
N TYR A 125 10.82 -9.68 0.65
CA TYR A 125 9.84 -9.04 -0.22
C TYR A 125 10.20 -7.57 -0.52
N ILE A 126 10.43 -6.77 0.53
CA ILE A 126 10.78 -5.36 0.38
C ILE A 126 12.14 -5.21 -0.32
N GLY A 127 13.12 -6.05 0.02
CA GLY A 127 14.44 -6.03 -0.60
C GLY A 127 14.40 -6.33 -2.10
N HIS A 128 13.56 -7.28 -2.53
CA HIS A 128 13.28 -7.51 -3.94
C HIS A 128 12.58 -6.32 -4.60
N ALA A 129 11.65 -5.66 -3.90
CA ALA A 129 11.00 -4.44 -4.41
C ALA A 129 12.01 -3.32 -4.65
N MET A 130 12.98 -3.15 -3.75
CA MET A 130 14.10 -2.23 -3.96
C MET A 130 14.93 -2.59 -5.20
N LEU A 131 15.19 -3.88 -5.46
CA LEU A 131 15.91 -4.33 -6.66
C LEU A 131 15.12 -4.11 -7.95
N GLN A 132 13.82 -4.42 -7.98
CA GLN A 132 12.97 -4.24 -9.15
C GLN A 132 12.78 -2.77 -9.50
N PHE A 133 12.66 -1.91 -8.48
CA PHE A 133 12.43 -0.48 -8.65
C PHE A 133 13.72 0.35 -8.52
N GLN A 134 14.91 -0.26 -8.58
CA GLN A 134 16.20 0.41 -8.37
C GLN A 134 16.49 1.56 -9.35
N ASP A 135 15.83 1.57 -10.52
CA ASP A 135 15.94 2.64 -11.52
C ASP A 135 15.02 3.83 -11.24
N ARG A 136 14.02 3.63 -10.38
CA ARG A 136 13.13 4.69 -9.89
C ARG A 136 13.85 5.52 -8.84
N GLU A 137 13.39 6.76 -8.63
CA GLU A 137 13.95 7.62 -7.59
C GLU A 137 13.49 7.19 -6.20
N ALA A 138 12.22 6.79 -6.08
CA ALA A 138 11.60 6.44 -4.82
C ALA A 138 10.64 5.26 -4.91
N ILE A 139 10.41 4.63 -3.77
CA ILE A 139 9.42 3.58 -3.54
C ILE A 139 8.50 4.04 -2.42
N MET A 140 7.20 4.07 -2.68
CA MET A 140 6.16 4.37 -1.71
C MET A 140 5.72 3.09 -1.01
N ALA A 141 5.68 3.12 0.32
CA ALA A 141 5.26 2.02 1.17
C ALA A 141 4.18 2.51 2.15
N PRO A 142 2.90 2.43 1.77
CA PRO A 142 1.78 2.70 2.67
C PRO A 142 1.69 1.59 3.71
N TYR A 143 1.75 1.97 4.98
CA TYR A 143 1.84 1.04 6.10
C TYR A 143 0.73 1.32 7.09
N ASN A 144 -0.03 0.28 7.44
CA ASN A 144 -1.05 0.32 8.47
C ASN A 144 -0.55 -0.40 9.72
N PHE A 145 -0.68 0.23 10.89
CA PHE A 145 -0.42 -0.34 12.19
C PHE A 145 -1.42 0.21 13.19
N LYS A 146 -1.99 -0.64 14.05
CA LYS A 146 -2.97 -0.24 15.07
C LYS A 146 -4.05 0.73 14.56
N ASP A 147 -4.63 0.44 13.39
CA ASP A 147 -5.64 1.27 12.71
C ASP A 147 -5.18 2.69 12.30
N HIS A 148 -3.87 2.96 12.28
CA HIS A 148 -3.31 4.20 11.78
C HIS A 148 -2.50 3.97 10.50
N TRP A 149 -2.59 4.92 9.56
CA TRP A 149 -1.85 4.90 8.31
C TRP A 149 -0.71 5.90 8.29
N ILE A 150 0.45 5.42 7.86
CA ILE A 150 1.62 6.24 7.50
C ILE A 150 2.16 5.80 6.14
N CYS A 151 2.96 6.64 5.52
CA CYS A 151 3.67 6.30 4.28
C CYS A 151 5.17 6.43 4.47
N PHE A 152 5.91 5.36 4.15
CA PHE A 152 7.36 5.42 4.05
C PHE A 152 7.75 5.70 2.60
N LEU A 153 8.40 6.84 2.39
CA LEU A 153 8.99 7.16 1.09
C LEU A 153 10.46 6.77 1.09
N ILE A 154 10.74 5.65 0.44
CA ILE A 154 12.05 5.00 0.46
C ILE A 154 12.85 5.47 -0.75
N TYR A 155 14.09 5.90 -0.53
CA TYR A 155 15.06 6.28 -1.55
C TYR A 155 16.27 5.34 -1.51
N PRO A 156 16.20 4.16 -2.16
CA PRO A 156 17.23 3.12 -2.03
C PRO A 156 18.62 3.59 -2.47
N LYS A 157 18.71 4.40 -3.54
CA LYS A 157 19.99 4.87 -4.10
C LYS A 157 20.84 5.66 -3.09
N VAL A 158 20.19 6.45 -2.24
CA VAL A 158 20.87 7.32 -1.26
C VAL A 158 20.78 6.80 0.18
N GLY A 159 20.07 5.69 0.40
CA GLY A 159 19.88 5.07 1.71
C GLY A 159 19.06 5.92 2.67
N LYS A 160 18.00 6.57 2.19
CA LYS A 160 17.12 7.43 3.00
C LYS A 160 15.67 6.95 2.99
N VAL A 161 14.95 7.19 4.09
CA VAL A 161 13.50 7.02 4.17
C VAL A 161 12.88 8.25 4.82
N LEU A 162 11.82 8.78 4.21
CA LEU A 162 11.00 9.82 4.83
C LEU A 162 9.74 9.18 5.39
N VAL A 163 9.42 9.49 6.64
CA VAL A 163 8.18 9.02 7.29
C VAL A 163 7.12 10.12 7.17
N LEU A 164 6.12 9.87 6.33
CA LEU A 164 4.97 10.74 6.13
C LEU A 164 3.84 10.26 7.03
N ASP A 165 3.65 10.98 8.13
CA ASP A 165 2.65 10.68 9.15
C ASP A 165 1.84 11.94 9.46
N SER A 166 0.53 11.86 9.27
CA SER A 166 -0.38 12.98 9.51
C SER A 166 -0.58 13.30 11.00
N LEU A 167 -0.24 12.38 11.92
CA LEU A 167 -0.34 12.57 13.38
C LEU A 167 1.01 12.53 14.12
N ASN A 168 2.11 12.18 13.44
CA ASN A 168 3.43 12.03 14.06
C ASN A 168 3.44 11.07 15.26
N PHE A 169 2.97 9.84 15.06
CA PHE A 169 3.13 8.76 16.03
C PHE A 169 4.61 8.53 16.35
N ASP A 170 4.87 8.22 17.63
CA ASP A 170 6.20 7.89 18.11
C ASP A 170 6.77 6.70 17.32
N PRO A 171 8.02 6.78 16.82
CA PRO A 171 8.64 5.69 16.05
C PRO A 171 8.68 4.33 16.76
N SER A 172 8.64 4.29 18.09
CA SER A 172 8.53 3.05 18.86
C SER A 172 7.25 2.25 18.54
N THR A 173 6.19 2.94 18.09
CA THR A 173 4.90 2.29 17.78
C THR A 173 4.95 1.43 16.52
N TYR A 174 5.90 1.67 15.62
CA TYR A 174 6.14 0.91 14.38
C TYR A 174 7.60 0.43 14.25
N ALA A 175 8.32 0.29 15.37
CA ALA A 175 9.75 -0.08 15.40
C ALA A 175 10.07 -1.44 14.75
N THR A 176 9.13 -2.39 14.82
CA THR A 176 9.26 -3.69 14.14
C THR A 176 9.38 -3.48 12.63
N PHE A 177 8.54 -2.63 12.03
CA PHE A 177 8.58 -2.36 10.61
C PHE A 177 9.86 -1.61 10.20
N LEU A 178 10.36 -0.67 11.03
CA LEU A 178 11.67 -0.03 10.82
C LEU A 178 12.81 -1.05 10.75
N SER A 179 12.76 -2.08 11.61
CA SER A 179 13.76 -3.16 11.62
C SER A 179 13.67 -4.02 10.35
N ILE A 180 12.45 -4.28 9.86
CA ILE A 180 12.23 -4.98 8.58
C ILE A 180 12.80 -4.15 7.41
N LEU A 181 12.60 -2.83 7.39
CA LEU A 181 13.15 -1.93 6.36
C LEU A 181 14.68 -1.92 6.35
N GLU A 182 15.31 -1.87 7.53
CA GLU A 182 16.77 -1.94 7.65
C GLU A 182 17.32 -3.28 7.14
N LEU A 183 16.66 -4.40 7.48
CA LEU A 183 17.04 -5.72 6.98
C LEU A 183 16.86 -5.84 5.46
N ALA A 184 15.75 -5.31 4.93
CA ALA A 184 15.48 -5.25 3.50
C ALA A 184 16.54 -4.43 2.74
N TYR A 185 16.97 -3.30 3.30
CA TYR A 185 18.01 -2.47 2.70
C TYR A 185 19.38 -3.16 2.71
N ARG A 186 19.72 -3.90 3.77
CA ARG A 186 20.92 -4.75 3.79
C ARG A 186 20.88 -5.82 2.72
N PHE A 187 19.73 -6.50 2.56
CA PHE A 187 19.52 -7.48 1.50
C PHE A 187 19.68 -6.83 0.11
N TYR A 188 19.07 -5.67 -0.12
CA TYR A 188 19.19 -4.90 -1.36
C TYR A 188 20.66 -4.61 -1.72
N LYS A 189 21.44 -4.08 -0.77
CA LYS A 189 22.87 -3.82 -0.96
C LYS A 189 23.65 -5.10 -1.26
N MET A 190 23.40 -6.17 -0.50
CA MET A 190 24.06 -7.47 -0.67
C MET A 190 23.80 -8.09 -2.05
N ARG A 191 22.60 -7.88 -2.60
CA ARG A 191 22.19 -8.39 -3.92
C ARG A 191 22.61 -7.49 -5.08
N GLY A 192 23.43 -6.47 -4.84
CA GLY A 192 23.97 -5.61 -5.89
C GLY A 192 23.02 -4.51 -6.36
N GLY A 193 22.08 -4.08 -5.50
CA GLY A 193 21.26 -2.91 -5.77
C GLY A 193 22.08 -1.64 -6.06
N LYS A 194 21.51 -0.68 -6.78
CA LYS A 194 22.13 0.63 -7.03
C LYS A 194 22.16 1.48 -5.75
N TYR A 195 23.34 1.68 -5.17
CA TYR A 195 23.54 2.59 -4.05
C TYR A 195 24.93 3.22 -4.11
N ASP A 196 25.15 4.28 -3.35
CA ASP A 196 26.48 4.90 -3.19
C ASP A 196 27.43 3.95 -2.43
N LEU A 197 28.46 3.45 -3.10
CA LEU A 197 29.45 2.54 -2.51
C LEU A 197 30.18 3.13 -1.30
N SER A 198 30.32 4.46 -1.21
CA SER A 198 30.88 5.12 -0.03
C SER A 198 30.02 4.92 1.23
N LYS A 199 28.73 4.59 1.05
CA LYS A 199 27.75 4.33 2.10
C LYS A 199 27.52 2.83 2.37
N LYS A 200 28.44 1.95 1.95
CA LYS A 200 28.28 0.49 2.08
C LYS A 200 27.90 0.02 3.50
N LEU A 201 28.58 0.55 4.52
CA LEU A 201 28.34 0.19 5.93
C LEU A 201 27.34 1.11 6.63
N VAL A 202 26.82 2.13 5.95
CA VAL A 202 25.88 3.08 6.52
C VAL A 202 24.49 2.43 6.59
N PRO A 203 23.83 2.44 7.77
CA PRO A 203 22.42 2.04 7.92
C PRO A 203 21.48 2.91 7.09
N LEU A 204 20.21 2.54 7.04
CA LEU A 204 19.17 3.37 6.45
C LEU A 204 18.96 4.64 7.30
N ASP A 205 19.03 5.81 6.68
CA ASP A 205 18.82 7.11 7.32
C ASP A 205 17.30 7.44 7.30
N ILE A 206 16.64 7.33 8.46
CA ILE A 206 15.18 7.46 8.59
C ILE A 206 14.81 8.81 9.19
N HIS A 207 14.08 9.61 8.42
CA HIS A 207 13.69 10.97 8.77
C HIS A 207 12.24 10.95 9.27
N HIS A 208 12.10 10.98 10.60
CA HIS A 208 10.81 11.07 11.28
C HIS A 208 10.28 12.51 11.32
N HIS A 209 9.01 12.68 11.68
CA HIS A 209 8.36 14.00 11.83
C HIS A 209 8.49 14.88 10.58
N TRP A 210 8.46 14.27 9.40
CA TRP A 210 8.62 14.99 8.15
C TRP A 210 7.47 16.00 7.97
N PRO A 211 7.73 17.21 7.43
CA PRO A 211 6.71 18.23 7.19
C PRO A 211 5.78 17.81 6.04
N CYS A 212 4.77 17.01 6.36
CA CYS A 212 3.67 16.63 5.46
C CYS A 212 2.33 17.19 5.95
N HIS A 213 1.27 17.13 5.14
CA HIS A 213 -0.08 17.51 5.59
C HIS A 213 -0.42 16.79 6.89
N LYS A 214 -1.02 17.51 7.83
CA LYS A 214 -1.39 17.01 9.15
C LYS A 214 -2.89 16.95 9.28
N GLN A 215 -3.38 15.93 9.98
CA GLN A 215 -4.81 15.79 10.22
C GLN A 215 -5.21 16.41 11.56
N PRO A 216 -6.47 16.82 11.74
CA PRO A 216 -6.95 17.25 13.05
C PRO A 216 -6.71 16.18 14.11
N GLN A 217 -6.28 16.59 15.31
CA GLN A 217 -6.13 15.66 16.43
C GLN A 217 -7.47 14.98 16.74
N GLY A 218 -7.43 13.69 17.04
CA GLY A 218 -8.62 12.88 17.31
C GLY A 218 -9.45 12.49 16.08
N SER A 219 -9.08 12.92 14.87
CA SER A 219 -9.73 12.46 13.64
C SER A 219 -9.27 11.06 13.22
N VAL A 220 -10.11 10.38 12.45
CA VAL A 220 -9.88 9.03 11.89
C VAL A 220 -9.47 9.07 10.41
N LEU A 221 -8.94 10.22 9.95
CA LEU A 221 -8.74 10.50 8.52
C LEU A 221 -7.40 10.00 7.97
N CYS A 222 -6.60 9.25 8.75
CA CYS A 222 -5.21 8.94 8.42
C CYS A 222 -5.06 8.24 7.05
N GLY A 223 -6.01 7.36 6.70
CA GLY A 223 -6.04 6.71 5.39
C GLY A 223 -6.17 7.69 4.22
N PHE A 224 -6.97 8.75 4.37
CA PHE A 224 -7.12 9.78 3.33
C PHE A 224 -5.85 10.63 3.18
N TYR A 225 -5.17 10.92 4.29
CA TYR A 225 -3.86 11.57 4.23
C TYR A 225 -2.81 10.65 3.59
N ALA A 226 -2.83 9.35 3.87
CA ALA A 226 -1.98 8.39 3.19
C ALA A 226 -2.24 8.35 1.68
N CYS A 227 -3.50 8.39 1.23
CA CYS A 227 -3.82 8.54 -0.19
C CYS A 227 -3.17 9.78 -0.80
N GLU A 228 -3.27 10.95 -0.15
CA GLU A 228 -2.59 12.16 -0.61
C GLU A 228 -1.07 11.99 -0.69
N PHE A 229 -0.46 11.29 0.27
CA PHE A 229 0.98 10.99 0.24
C PHE A 229 1.36 10.10 -0.96
N ILE A 230 0.50 9.14 -1.32
CA ILE A 230 0.72 8.15 -2.39
C ILE A 230 0.60 8.73 -3.80
N ARG A 231 -0.19 9.80 -3.99
CA ARG A 231 -0.49 10.39 -5.32
C ARG A 231 0.78 10.65 -6.12
N VAL A 232 0.86 10.14 -7.35
CA VAL A 232 2.07 10.27 -8.21
C VAL A 232 2.45 11.73 -8.49
N ASN A 233 1.43 12.57 -8.72
CA ASN A 233 1.60 14.01 -8.92
C ASN A 233 1.64 14.80 -7.60
N GLY A 234 1.71 14.11 -6.47
CA GLY A 234 1.71 14.67 -5.14
C GLY A 234 3.02 15.37 -4.76
N ARG A 235 2.92 16.22 -3.74
CA ARG A 235 4.04 17.06 -3.26
C ARG A 235 5.18 16.28 -2.57
N TYR A 236 5.11 14.96 -2.53
CA TYR A 236 6.01 14.14 -1.73
C TYR A 236 7.02 13.36 -2.57
N ILE A 237 6.71 13.12 -3.85
CA ILE A 237 7.46 12.19 -4.71
C ILE A 237 8.63 12.86 -5.45
N THR A 238 8.51 14.14 -5.80
CA THR A 238 9.65 14.86 -6.43
C THR A 238 10.66 15.29 -5.38
N ASN A 239 11.93 15.44 -5.79
CA ASN A 239 13.10 15.71 -4.94
C ASN A 239 12.73 16.45 -3.63
N PRO A 240 12.88 15.79 -2.46
CA PRO A 240 12.43 16.35 -1.18
C PRO A 240 13.13 17.69 -0.88
N ASP A 241 14.38 17.87 -1.28
CA ASP A 241 15.11 19.12 -1.05
C ASP A 241 14.45 20.34 -1.75
N LYS A 242 13.64 20.10 -2.80
CA LYS A 242 13.00 21.18 -3.60
C LYS A 242 11.56 21.50 -3.17
N GLN A 243 10.80 20.56 -2.61
CA GLN A 243 9.36 20.74 -2.37
C GLN A 243 9.05 21.45 -1.04
N PHE A 244 9.80 21.17 0.04
CA PHE A 244 9.42 21.59 1.40
C PHE A 244 9.79 23.03 1.76
N GLN A 245 10.40 23.78 0.84
CA GLN A 245 10.57 25.23 1.01
C GLN A 245 9.26 26.02 0.88
N ARG A 246 8.15 25.37 0.48
CA ARG A 246 6.90 26.07 0.12
C ARG A 246 5.72 25.61 0.97
N GLY A 247 5.57 26.21 2.13
CA GLY A 247 4.29 26.29 2.85
C GLY A 247 4.20 25.52 4.16
N ASN A 248 3.43 26.08 5.08
CA ASN A 248 3.02 25.44 6.32
C ASN A 248 2.16 24.21 5.96
N PRO A 249 2.36 23.02 6.55
CA PRO A 249 1.49 21.89 6.27
C PRO A 249 0.07 22.18 6.73
N GLU A 250 -0.83 22.45 5.78
CA GLU A 250 -2.25 22.67 6.03
C GLU A 250 -2.98 21.33 6.18
N ASN A 251 -4.14 21.36 6.84
CA ASN A 251 -5.06 20.24 6.82
C ASN A 251 -5.63 20.09 5.40
N LEU A 252 -5.92 18.86 4.98
CA LEU A 252 -6.72 18.66 3.77
C LEU A 252 -8.11 19.27 3.96
N THR A 253 -8.58 19.97 2.94
CA THR A 253 -9.96 20.47 2.91
C THR A 253 -10.94 19.31 2.76
N GLU A 254 -12.18 19.50 3.19
CA GLU A 254 -13.25 18.52 2.98
C GLU A 254 -13.41 18.16 1.49
N ALA A 255 -13.28 19.14 0.60
CA ALA A 255 -13.30 18.91 -0.85
C ALA A 255 -12.15 18.00 -1.31
N ALA A 256 -10.94 18.13 -0.75
CA ALA A 256 -9.82 17.25 -1.07
C ALA A 256 -10.06 15.83 -0.57
N LEU A 257 -10.66 15.66 0.62
CA LEU A 257 -11.04 14.36 1.17
C LEU A 257 -12.07 13.64 0.28
N TYR A 258 -13.14 14.34 -0.11
CA TYR A 258 -14.12 13.75 -1.04
C TYR A 258 -13.59 13.56 -2.46
N GLY A 259 -12.61 14.34 -2.90
CA GLY A 259 -11.90 14.08 -4.16
C GLY A 259 -11.18 12.72 -4.17
N ILE A 260 -10.63 12.28 -3.02
CA ILE A 260 -10.06 10.93 -2.89
C ILE A 260 -11.15 9.85 -3.03
N VAL A 261 -12.32 10.07 -2.43
CA VAL A 261 -13.47 9.16 -2.55
C VAL A 261 -13.93 9.09 -4.00
N GLU A 262 -14.08 10.23 -4.67
CA GLU A 262 -14.48 10.32 -6.07
C GLU A 262 -13.49 9.58 -6.99
N ASP A 263 -12.18 9.76 -6.78
CA ASP A 263 -11.14 9.08 -7.55
C ASP A 263 -11.25 7.55 -7.40
N LEU A 264 -11.37 7.04 -6.16
CA LEU A 264 -11.51 5.61 -5.89
C LEU A 264 -12.79 5.04 -6.49
N CYS A 265 -13.93 5.70 -6.28
CA CYS A 265 -15.21 5.29 -6.85
C CYS A 265 -15.14 5.28 -8.38
N THR A 266 -14.54 6.31 -8.99
CA THR A 266 -14.36 6.40 -10.44
C THR A 266 -13.49 5.27 -10.97
N PHE A 267 -12.38 4.97 -10.29
CA PHE A 267 -11.49 3.86 -10.64
C PHE A 267 -12.19 2.51 -10.54
N ILE A 268 -12.91 2.25 -9.46
CA ILE A 268 -13.71 1.03 -9.27
C ILE A 268 -14.72 0.87 -10.41
N LEU A 269 -15.46 1.93 -10.72
CA LEU A 269 -16.50 1.91 -11.75
C LEU A 269 -15.92 1.81 -13.18
N LYS A 270 -14.71 2.30 -13.44
CA LYS A 270 -14.15 2.27 -14.80
C LYS A 270 -13.29 1.05 -15.08
N GLU A 271 -12.46 0.67 -14.12
CA GLU A 271 -11.37 -0.28 -14.37
C GLU A 271 -11.53 -1.62 -13.64
N VAL A 272 -12.46 -1.73 -12.67
CA VAL A 272 -12.60 -2.93 -11.83
C VAL A 272 -13.92 -3.65 -12.09
N ILE A 273 -15.05 -2.96 -11.94
CA ILE A 273 -16.37 -3.57 -12.09
C ILE A 273 -16.64 -4.00 -13.54
N PRO A 274 -16.36 -3.19 -14.57
CA PRO A 274 -16.61 -3.60 -15.94
C PRO A 274 -15.81 -4.83 -16.34
N ALA A 275 -16.41 -5.76 -17.06
CA ALA A 275 -15.72 -6.96 -17.54
C ALA A 275 -14.46 -6.63 -18.37
N GLU A 276 -14.52 -5.49 -19.08
CA GLU A 276 -13.43 -5.02 -19.95
C GLU A 276 -12.47 -4.08 -19.22
N GLY A 277 -12.72 -3.82 -17.94
CA GLY A 277 -11.87 -3.01 -17.07
C GLY A 277 -10.52 -3.69 -16.87
N LYS A 278 -9.44 -2.90 -16.86
CA LYS A 278 -8.07 -3.42 -16.81
C LYS A 278 -7.78 -4.29 -15.57
N TYR A 279 -8.47 -4.05 -14.47
CA TYR A 279 -8.30 -4.70 -13.18
C TYR A 279 -9.49 -5.59 -12.78
N HIS A 280 -10.36 -5.92 -13.74
CA HIS A 280 -11.46 -6.84 -13.52
C HIS A 280 -10.95 -8.24 -13.14
N ASP A 281 -11.45 -8.81 -12.05
CA ASP A 281 -11.16 -10.20 -11.70
C ASP A 281 -12.07 -11.17 -12.46
N ALA A 282 -11.59 -11.63 -13.62
CA ALA A 282 -12.26 -12.61 -14.46
C ALA A 282 -12.50 -13.99 -13.79
N SER A 283 -11.90 -14.23 -12.61
CA SER A 283 -12.14 -15.44 -11.80
C SER A 283 -12.97 -15.18 -10.54
N GLY A 284 -13.41 -13.95 -10.32
CA GLY A 284 -14.22 -13.54 -9.18
C GLY A 284 -15.72 -13.72 -9.41
N THR A 285 -16.52 -13.59 -8.35
CA THR A 285 -17.98 -13.75 -8.39
C THR A 285 -18.64 -12.85 -9.43
N LEU A 286 -18.22 -11.58 -9.55
CA LEU A 286 -18.80 -10.63 -10.51
C LEU A 286 -18.59 -11.02 -11.99
N ALA A 287 -17.62 -11.89 -12.29
CA ALA A 287 -17.38 -12.37 -13.65
C ALA A 287 -18.35 -13.50 -14.08
N LEU A 288 -19.14 -14.04 -13.16
CA LEU A 288 -20.10 -15.10 -13.48
C LEU A 288 -21.20 -14.59 -14.43
N PRO A 289 -21.66 -15.41 -15.39
CA PRO A 289 -22.64 -14.99 -16.40
C PRO A 289 -23.94 -14.39 -15.82
N GLU A 290 -24.41 -14.89 -14.68
CA GLU A 290 -25.60 -14.42 -13.97
C GLU A 290 -25.48 -12.98 -13.44
N PHE A 291 -24.25 -12.47 -13.26
CA PHE A 291 -23.98 -11.12 -12.75
C PHE A 291 -23.52 -10.15 -13.84
N ARG A 292 -23.50 -10.56 -15.11
CA ARG A 292 -23.09 -9.73 -16.26
C ARG A 292 -23.81 -8.38 -16.33
N ILE A 293 -25.08 -8.33 -15.90
CA ILE A 293 -25.86 -7.07 -15.86
C ILE A 293 -25.26 -6.04 -14.89
N LEU A 294 -24.51 -6.47 -13.88
CA LEU A 294 -23.84 -5.60 -12.91
C LEU A 294 -22.50 -5.07 -13.44
N THR A 295 -21.86 -5.80 -14.36
CA THR A 295 -20.57 -5.42 -14.96
C THR A 295 -20.73 -4.62 -16.26
N GLU A 296 -21.88 -4.71 -16.93
CA GLU A 296 -22.22 -3.86 -18.07
C GLU A 296 -22.73 -2.48 -17.61
N ILE A 297 -21.86 -1.68 -16.99
CA ILE A 297 -22.24 -0.40 -16.36
C ILE A 297 -22.89 0.58 -17.33
N SER A 298 -22.53 0.57 -18.62
CA SER A 298 -23.20 1.40 -19.63
C SER A 298 -24.70 1.10 -19.79
N ARG A 299 -25.17 -0.07 -19.32
CA ARG A 299 -26.58 -0.45 -19.25
C ARG A 299 -27.23 -0.11 -17.91
N LEU A 300 -26.45 0.22 -16.89
CA LEU A 300 -26.97 0.75 -15.65
C LEU A 300 -27.38 2.21 -15.89
N SER A 301 -28.68 2.47 -15.97
CA SER A 301 -29.18 3.85 -15.83
C SER A 301 -28.79 4.33 -14.44
N LEU A 302 -27.71 5.09 -14.32
CA LEU A 302 -27.29 5.71 -13.05
C LEU A 302 -28.02 7.03 -12.81
N SER A 303 -29.31 7.11 -13.18
CA SER A 303 -30.15 8.28 -12.88
C SER A 303 -30.62 8.22 -11.43
N ARG A 304 -30.85 9.39 -10.81
CA ARG A 304 -31.44 9.47 -9.46
C ARG A 304 -32.76 8.70 -9.35
N ASP A 305 -33.53 8.63 -10.42
CA ASP A 305 -34.84 7.95 -10.45
C ASP A 305 -34.74 6.42 -10.44
N SER A 306 -33.53 5.86 -10.60
CA SER A 306 -33.29 4.41 -10.59
C SER A 306 -32.92 3.86 -9.20
N TYR A 307 -32.89 4.72 -8.18
CA TYR A 307 -32.59 4.44 -6.77
C TYR A 307 -33.73 4.94 -5.87
#